data_AF-A0AAV0CEN8-F1
#
_entry.id   AF-A0AAV0CEN8-F1
#
_cell.length_a   1.000
_cell.length_b   1.000
_cell.length_c   1.000
_cell.angle_alpha   90.00
_cell.angle_beta   90.00
_cell.angle_gamma   90.00
#
_symmetry.space_group_name_H-M   'P 1'
#
loop_
_entity.id
_entity.type
_entity.pdbx_description
1 polymer ?
#
loop_
_entity_poly.entity_id
_entity_poly.type
_entity_poly.pdbx_seq_one_letter_code
_entity_poly.pdbx_strand_id
1 'polypeptide(L)'
;MLIYQDILTNDELLSDSFPYKEIEKGLLWEVEGKWVVQGAVEVDIGANPSAEGGEEDEGVNDTATKVVDIVDTFRLQEQATYDKKNFVVYMKKYIKAISGKLTGTELEEFKKKIEPATKYLLGKLKDLQFFSGE
;
A
#
# COMPACT_ATOMS: atom_id res chain seq x y z
N MET A 1 -10.84 -11.79 11.18
CA MET A 1 -10.09 -10.96 10.22
C MET A 1 -9.15 -11.89 9.48
N LEU A 2 -9.35 -12.05 8.18
CA LEU A 2 -8.44 -12.72 7.27
C LEU A 2 -7.36 -11.72 6.86
N ILE A 3 -6.10 -12.17 6.87
CA ILE A 3 -4.96 -11.37 6.43
C ILE A 3 -4.50 -11.94 5.09
N TYR A 4 -4.31 -11.06 4.11
CA TYR A 4 -3.83 -11.42 2.79
C TYR A 4 -2.33 -11.19 2.72
N GLN A 5 -1.61 -12.27 2.43
CA GLN A 5 -0.15 -12.30 2.37
C GLN A 5 0.33 -12.41 0.93
N ASP A 6 1.44 -11.75 0.61
CA ASP A 6 2.09 -11.91 -0.69
C ASP A 6 2.69 -13.32 -0.83
N ILE A 7 2.44 -13.97 -1.97
CA ILE A 7 2.90 -15.34 -2.22
C ILE A 7 4.42 -15.45 -2.41
N LEU A 8 5.12 -14.33 -2.67
CA LEU A 8 6.58 -14.32 -2.89
C LEU A 8 7.33 -14.02 -1.60
N THR A 9 6.89 -13.05 -0.81
CA THR A 9 7.57 -12.59 0.42
C THR A 9 6.95 -13.13 1.70
N ASN A 10 5.65 -13.44 1.70
CA ASN A 10 4.80 -13.72 2.87
C ASN A 10 4.47 -12.49 3.72
N ASP A 11 4.75 -11.28 3.22
CA ASP A 11 4.42 -10.04 3.93
C ASP A 11 2.92 -9.80 3.88
N GLU A 12 2.39 -9.22 4.95
CA GLU A 12 0.98 -8.89 5.09
C GLU A 12 0.69 -7.58 4.36
N LEU A 13 -0.21 -7.60 3.38
CA LEU A 13 -0.49 -6.44 2.54
C LEU A 13 -1.89 -5.86 2.72
N LEU A 14 -2.84 -6.68 3.18
CA LEU A 14 -4.26 -6.31 3.27
C LEU A 14 -4.99 -7.22 4.28
N SER A 15 -6.19 -6.83 4.70
CA SER A 15 -7.14 -7.70 5.39
C SER A 15 -8.56 -7.57 4.86
N ASP A 16 -9.41 -8.55 5.17
CA ASP A 16 -10.84 -8.56 4.83
C ASP A 16 -11.65 -7.45 5.53
N SER A 17 -11.05 -6.72 6.47
CA SER A 17 -11.66 -5.55 7.12
C SER A 17 -11.76 -4.33 6.19
N PHE A 18 -10.99 -4.30 5.09
CA PHE A 18 -11.01 -3.21 4.12
C PHE A 18 -11.93 -3.55 2.95
N PRO A 19 -12.88 -2.67 2.59
CA PRO A 19 -13.76 -2.91 1.46
C PRO A 19 -12.96 -2.87 0.15
N TYR A 20 -13.08 -3.94 -0.63
CA TYR A 20 -12.42 -4.07 -1.94
C TYR A 20 -13.39 -4.56 -3.01
N LYS A 21 -13.06 -4.25 -4.27
CA LYS A 21 -13.75 -4.77 -5.44
C LYS A 21 -12.76 -5.43 -6.39
N GLU A 22 -13.23 -6.49 -7.03
CA GLU A 22 -12.49 -7.20 -8.06
C GLU A 22 -12.55 -6.44 -9.39
N ILE A 23 -11.39 -6.13 -9.96
CA ILE A 23 -11.25 -5.52 -11.29
C ILE A 23 -10.39 -6.43 -12.19
N GLU A 24 -10.31 -6.11 -13.49
CA GLU A 24 -9.51 -6.85 -14.47
C GLU A 24 -9.73 -8.38 -14.40
N LYS A 25 -11.00 -8.78 -14.45
CA LYS A 25 -11.46 -10.19 -14.41
C LYS A 25 -11.07 -10.94 -13.12
N GLY A 26 -11.06 -10.22 -11.99
CA GLY A 26 -10.74 -10.78 -10.68
C GLY A 26 -9.25 -10.95 -10.43
N LEU A 27 -8.38 -10.33 -11.24
CA LEU A 27 -6.94 -10.43 -11.04
C LEU A 27 -6.38 -9.34 -10.12
N LEU A 28 -7.04 -8.18 -10.08
CA LEU A 28 -6.64 -7.07 -9.23
C LEU A 28 -7.79 -6.74 -8.28
N TRP A 29 -7.44 -6.34 -7.06
CA TRP A 29 -8.38 -5.77 -6.10
C TRP A 29 -8.15 -4.26 -6.02
N GLU A 30 -9.22 -3.49 -6.19
CA GLU A 30 -9.23 -2.06 -5.90
C GLU A 30 -9.84 -1.88 -4.50
N VAL A 31 -9.03 -1.38 -3.57
CA VAL A 31 -9.38 -1.21 -2.16
C VAL A 31 -9.66 0.26 -1.89
N GLU A 32 -10.77 0.56 -1.23
CA GLU A 32 -11.06 1.93 -0.81
C GLU A 32 -10.29 2.27 0.47
N GLY A 33 -9.37 3.23 0.37
CA GLY A 33 -8.59 3.73 1.49
C GLY A 33 -9.10 5.08 1.99
N LYS A 34 -8.84 5.37 3.26
CA LYS A 34 -9.14 6.65 3.90
C LYS A 34 -7.85 7.36 4.29
N TRP A 35 -7.82 8.69 4.16
CA TRP A 35 -6.70 9.48 4.66
C TRP A 35 -6.73 9.53 6.19
N VAL A 36 -5.62 9.15 6.81
CA VAL A 36 -5.37 9.24 8.25
C VAL A 36 -4.14 10.09 8.52
N VAL A 37 -4.07 10.70 9.71
CA VAL A 37 -2.91 11.52 10.12
C VAL A 37 -2.02 10.66 11.00
N GLN A 38 -0.83 10.33 10.50
CA GLN A 38 0.20 9.62 11.24
C GLN A 38 0.93 10.63 12.14
N GLY A 39 1.03 10.33 13.45
CA GLY A 39 1.78 11.15 14.40
C GLY A 39 0.96 12.12 15.26
N ALA A 40 -0.37 12.11 15.18
CA ALA A 40 -1.20 12.72 16.21
C ALA A 40 -1.18 11.84 17.48
N VAL A 41 -0.04 11.81 18.18
CA VAL A 41 -0.09 11.52 19.60
C VAL A 41 -0.82 12.72 20.19
N GLU A 42 -2.08 12.55 20.56
CA GLU A 42 -2.67 13.41 21.59
C GLU A 42 -1.81 13.17 22.83
N VAL A 43 -0.77 13.99 22.97
CA VAL A 43 0.01 14.05 24.19
C VAL A 43 -0.94 14.70 25.19
N ASP A 44 -1.71 13.88 25.89
CA ASP A 44 -2.44 14.27 27.09
C ASP A 44 -1.36 14.55 28.15
N ILE A 45 -0.66 15.69 28.00
CA ILE A 45 0.26 16.23 28.99
C ILE A 45 -0.65 16.69 30.12
N GLY A 46 -1.00 15.72 30.96
CA GLY A 46 -1.88 15.88 32.09
C GLY A 46 -1.51 17.14 32.87
N ALA A 47 -2.56 17.87 33.21
CA ALA A 47 -2.56 19.06 34.05
C ALA A 47 -1.47 19.02 35.14
N ASN A 48 -0.39 19.78 34.95
CA ASN A 48 0.50 20.17 36.04
C ASN A 48 0.47 21.70 36.16
N PRO A 49 -0.35 22.27 37.07
CA PRO A 49 -0.50 23.71 37.22
C PRO A 49 0.57 24.23 38.18
N SER A 50 1.82 24.34 37.75
CA SER A 50 2.84 25.06 38.53
C SER A 50 4.08 25.38 37.70
N ALA A 51 4.08 26.53 37.02
CA ALA A 51 5.18 27.51 37.03
C ALA A 51 4.96 28.57 35.94
N GLU A 52 4.74 29.81 36.38
CA GLU A 52 4.83 31.02 35.57
C GLU A 52 6.19 31.10 34.84
N GLY A 53 6.17 31.46 33.54
CA GLY A 53 7.39 31.80 32.82
C GLY A 53 7.24 31.80 31.29
N GLY A 54 6.71 32.91 30.75
CA GLY A 54 7.19 33.52 29.51
C GLY A 54 7.10 32.77 28.18
N GLU A 55 6.21 33.28 27.33
CA GLU A 55 6.34 33.42 25.87
C GLU A 55 6.14 32.15 25.01
N GLU A 56 4.98 32.20 24.34
CA GLU A 56 4.60 31.53 23.11
C GLU A 56 5.78 31.27 22.16
N ASP A 57 6.07 29.99 21.87
CA ASP A 57 6.62 29.59 20.57
C ASP A 57 5.96 28.28 20.14
N GLU A 58 5.29 28.37 19.01
CA GLU A 58 4.47 27.35 18.35
C GLU A 58 5.29 26.10 17.95
N GLY A 59 5.49 25.19 18.90
CA GLY A 59 6.07 23.87 18.62
C GLY A 59 5.02 22.80 18.29
N VAL A 60 3.98 23.11 17.51
CA VAL A 60 3.13 22.02 16.97
C VAL A 60 4.00 21.23 16.03
N ASN A 61 4.35 20.01 16.44
CA ASN A 61 5.25 19.13 15.72
C ASN A 61 4.75 18.92 14.29
N ASP A 62 5.41 19.55 13.32
CA ASP A 62 5.15 19.53 11.87
C ASP A 62 5.45 18.15 11.22
N THR A 63 5.39 17.07 12.01
CA THR A 63 5.59 15.68 11.55
C THR A 63 4.28 14.95 11.23
N ALA A 64 3.12 15.61 11.36
CA ALA A 64 1.82 15.04 11.03
C ALA A 64 1.73 14.73 9.52
N THR A 65 2.07 13.49 9.15
CA THR A 65 2.05 13.03 7.75
C THR A 65 0.70 12.40 7.46
N LYS A 66 0.01 12.88 6.42
CA LYS A 66 -1.22 12.24 5.95
C LYS A 66 -0.87 11.02 5.11
N VAL A 67 -1.36 9.87 5.51
CA VAL A 67 -1.13 8.58 4.86
C VAL A 67 -2.47 7.88 4.67
N VAL A 68 -2.55 6.94 3.74
CA VAL A 68 -3.75 6.10 3.58
C VAL A 68 -3.77 5.08 4.71
N ASP A 69 -4.93 4.85 5.32
CA ASP A 69 -5.15 3.93 6.44
C ASP A 69 -4.59 2.53 6.19
N ILE A 70 -4.74 1.99 4.98
CA ILE A 70 -4.16 0.70 4.59
C ILE A 70 -2.63 0.73 4.68
N VAL A 71 -2.00 1.80 4.18
CA VAL A 71 -0.53 1.96 4.20
C VAL A 71 -0.01 2.06 5.63
N ASP A 72 -0.70 2.79 6.51
CA ASP A 72 -0.35 2.89 7.94
C ASP A 72 -0.55 1.56 8.68
N THR A 73 -1.70 0.91 8.47
CA THR A 73 -2.08 -0.34 9.15
C THR A 73 -1.09 -1.47 8.88
N PHE A 74 -0.68 -1.63 7.62
CA PHE A 74 0.26 -2.68 7.19
C PHE A 74 1.71 -2.17 7.10
N ARG A 75 1.98 -0.94 7.54
CA ARG A 75 3.30 -0.30 7.51
C ARG A 75 4.00 -0.39 6.15
N LEU A 76 3.22 -0.23 5.07
CA LEU A 76 3.73 -0.39 3.72
C LEU A 76 4.76 0.69 3.39
N GLN A 77 5.87 0.28 2.79
CA GLN A 77 7.00 1.15 2.48
C GLN A 77 6.86 1.70 1.06
N GLU A 78 6.82 3.03 0.93
CA GLU A 78 6.79 3.69 -0.37
C GLU A 78 8.03 3.36 -1.19
N GLN A 79 7.82 3.02 -2.46
CA GLN A 79 8.85 2.68 -3.43
C GLN A 79 9.01 3.78 -4.47
N ALA A 80 10.19 3.83 -5.08
CA ALA A 80 10.45 4.76 -6.18
C ALA A 80 9.45 4.57 -7.33
N THR A 81 9.01 5.69 -7.93
CA THR A 81 8.14 5.67 -9.10
C THR A 81 8.82 4.98 -10.28
N TYR A 82 8.07 4.22 -11.07
CA TYR A 82 8.58 3.60 -12.28
C TYR A 82 8.32 4.45 -13.52
N ASP A 83 9.32 4.57 -14.39
CA ASP A 83 9.04 4.87 -15.79
C ASP A 83 8.51 3.62 -16.53
N LYS A 84 7.91 3.84 -17.69
CA LYS A 84 7.28 2.78 -18.49
C LYS A 84 8.22 1.61 -18.81
N LYS A 85 9.51 1.86 -19.05
CA LYS A 85 10.45 0.77 -19.38
C LYS A 85 10.74 -0.05 -18.14
N ASN A 86 11.09 0.62 -17.03
CA ASN A 86 11.41 -0.05 -15.78
C ASN A 86 10.20 -0.82 -15.21
N PHE A 87 8.99 -0.26 -15.31
CA PHE A 87 7.76 -0.95 -14.93
C PHE A 87 7.55 -2.26 -15.71
N VAL A 88 7.71 -2.22 -17.04
CA VAL A 88 7.54 -3.42 -17.88
C VAL A 88 8.60 -4.48 -17.56
N VAL A 89 9.85 -4.08 -17.29
CA VAL A 89 10.91 -5.00 -16.87
C VAL A 89 10.59 -5.63 -15.52
N TYR A 90 10.12 -4.84 -14.56
CA TYR A 90 9.69 -5.31 -13.25
C TYR A 90 8.53 -6.30 -13.36
N MET A 91 7.47 -5.93 -14.06
CA MET A 91 6.30 -6.79 -14.28
C MET A 91 6.68 -8.13 -14.92
N LYS A 92 7.58 -8.15 -15.90
CA LYS A 92 8.06 -9.42 -16.49
C LYS A 92 8.72 -10.34 -15.46
N LYS A 93 9.55 -9.77 -14.57
CA LYS A 93 10.19 -10.53 -13.48
C LYS A 93 9.16 -11.02 -12.46
N TYR A 94 8.23 -10.15 -12.06
CA TYR A 94 7.17 -10.44 -11.10
C TYR A 94 6.23 -11.55 -11.60
N ILE A 95 5.75 -11.44 -12.85
CA ILE A 95 4.91 -12.46 -13.50
C ILE A 95 5.62 -13.81 -13.56
N LYS A 96 6.92 -13.83 -13.85
CA LYS A 96 7.72 -15.06 -13.84
C LYS A 96 7.83 -15.66 -12.44
N ALA A 97 8.02 -14.84 -11.41
CA ALA A 97 8.09 -15.29 -10.03
C ALA A 97 6.77 -15.90 -9.56
N ILE A 98 5.64 -15.21 -9.76
CA ILE A 98 4.30 -15.74 -9.44
C ILE A 98 4.02 -17.02 -10.23
N SER A 99 4.29 -17.02 -11.53
CA SER A 99 4.07 -18.21 -12.36
C SER A 99 4.86 -19.44 -11.89
N GLY A 100 5.97 -19.25 -11.18
CA GLY A 100 6.73 -20.33 -10.58
C GLY A 100 6.14 -20.88 -9.27
N LYS A 101 5.22 -20.15 -8.64
CA LYS A 101 4.49 -20.56 -7.43
C LYS A 101 3.12 -21.17 -7.72
N LEU A 102 2.52 -20.84 -8.87
CA LEU A 102 1.21 -21.36 -9.28
C LEU A 102 1.36 -22.68 -10.05
N THR A 103 0.34 -23.54 -9.97
CA THR A 103 0.30 -24.82 -10.71
C THR A 103 -1.09 -25.07 -11.31
N GLY A 104 -1.17 -26.01 -12.26
CA GLY A 104 -2.43 -26.45 -12.85
C GLY A 104 -3.30 -25.31 -13.39
N THR A 105 -4.60 -25.37 -13.04
CA THR A 105 -5.63 -24.43 -13.53
C THR A 105 -5.37 -22.98 -13.11
N GLU A 106 -4.84 -22.75 -11.91
CA GLU A 106 -4.55 -21.40 -11.40
C GLU A 106 -3.49 -20.69 -12.26
N LEU A 107 -2.45 -21.42 -12.66
CA LEU A 107 -1.41 -20.90 -13.55
C LEU A 107 -1.97 -20.56 -14.94
N GLU A 108 -2.87 -21.39 -15.46
CA GLU A 108 -3.51 -21.15 -16.75
C GLU A 108 -4.42 -19.92 -16.72
N GLU A 109 -5.21 -19.75 -15.65
CA GLU A 109 -6.05 -18.58 -15.45
C GLU A 109 -5.24 -17.30 -15.26
N PHE A 110 -4.19 -17.35 -14.43
CA PHE A 110 -3.28 -16.23 -14.23
C PHE A 110 -2.69 -15.75 -15.55
N LYS A 111 -2.14 -16.66 -16.37
CA LYS A 111 -1.56 -16.33 -17.69
C LYS A 111 -2.57 -15.69 -18.65
N LYS A 112 -3.84 -16.09 -18.61
CA LYS A 112 -4.91 -15.51 -19.45
C LYS A 112 -5.31 -14.10 -19.01
N LYS A 113 -5.26 -13.82 -17.70
CA LYS A 113 -5.74 -12.56 -17.10
C LYS A 113 -4.64 -11.51 -16.90
N ILE A 114 -3.38 -11.91 -16.75
CA ILE A 114 -2.28 -11.00 -16.38
C ILE A 114 -1.87 -10.02 -17.47
N GLU A 115 -1.99 -10.40 -18.75
CA GLU A 115 -1.65 -9.49 -19.86
C GLU A 115 -2.56 -8.25 -19.91
N PRO A 116 -3.91 -8.37 -19.92
CA PRO A 116 -4.77 -7.19 -19.89
C PRO A 116 -4.59 -6.36 -18.61
N ALA A 117 -4.48 -7.01 -17.44
CA ALA A 117 -4.24 -6.32 -16.18
C ALA A 117 -2.94 -5.48 -16.18
N THR A 118 -1.86 -6.03 -16.76
CA THR A 118 -0.60 -5.29 -16.91
C THR A 118 -0.76 -4.08 -17.83
N LYS A 119 -1.54 -4.20 -18.91
CA LYS A 119 -1.84 -3.08 -19.82
C LYS A 119 -2.69 -2.01 -19.13
N TYR A 120 -3.66 -2.41 -18.32
CA TYR A 120 -4.48 -1.50 -17.52
C TYR A 120 -3.61 -0.66 -16.57
N LEU A 121 -2.75 -1.30 -15.78
CA LEU A 121 -1.82 -0.60 -14.87
C LEU A 121 -0.86 0.32 -15.61
N LEU A 122 -0.37 -0.10 -16.78
CA LEU A 122 0.52 0.70 -17.61
C LEU A 122 -0.15 1.98 -18.14
N GLY A 123 -1.46 1.94 -18.38
CA GLY A 123 -2.26 3.11 -18.77
C GLY A 123 -2.41 4.15 -17.65
N LYS A 124 -2.35 3.70 -16.39
CA LYS A 124 -2.47 4.53 -15.18
C LYS A 124 -1.15 4.85 -14.50
N LEU A 125 -0.01 4.47 -15.09
CA LEU A 125 1.30 4.50 -14.43
C LEU A 125 1.65 5.84 -13.77
N LYS A 126 1.18 6.97 -14.34
CA LYS A 126 1.43 8.32 -13.82
C LYS A 126 0.58 8.67 -12.58
N ASP A 127 -0.53 7.96 -12.39
CA ASP A 127 -1.48 8.16 -11.30
C ASP A 127 -1.23 7.19 -10.15
N LEU A 128 -0.24 6.29 -10.28
CA LEU A 128 0.08 5.26 -9.31
C LEU A 128 1.29 5.64 -8.46
N GLN A 129 1.15 5.40 -7.17
CA GLN A 129 2.24 5.35 -6.21
C GLN A 129 2.49 3.89 -5.83
N PHE A 130 3.74 3.54 -5.57
CA PHE A 130 4.16 2.16 -5.37
C PHE A 130 4.52 1.93 -3.91
N PHE A 131 4.11 0.80 -3.37
CA PHE A 131 4.39 0.40 -2.00
C PHE A 131 4.77 -1.09 -1.96
N SER A 132 5.55 -1.48 -0.97
CA SER A 132 5.88 -2.89 -0.67
C SER A 132 5.64 -3.19 0.81
N GLY A 133 5.55 -4.48 1.15
CA GLY A 133 5.63 -4.94 2.54
C GLY A 133 6.99 -4.64 3.19
N GLU A 134 7.08 -4.94 4.49
CA GLU A 134 8.30 -4.81 5.32
C GLU A 134 9.35 -5.88 5.01
#